data_AF-A0A1A8R706-F1
#
_entry.id   AF-A0A1A8R706-F1
#
_cell.length_a   1.000
_cell.length_b   1.000
_cell.length_c   1.000
_cell.angle_alpha   90.00
_cell.angle_beta   90.00
_cell.angle_gamma   90.00
#
_symmetry.space_group_name_H-M   'P 1'
#
loop_
_entity.id
_entity.type
_entity.pdbx_description
1 polymer ?
#
loop_
_entity_poly.entity_id
_entity_poly.type
_entity_poly.pdbx_seq_one_letter_code
_entity_poly.pdbx_strand_id
1 'polypeptide(L)'
;EKWELCIAELRAFIALLLARGVHNRRDTGVEGLWSKEWGVPFFTSTMSRNRFRDIMRFLRFDQKHTRCTRLSNDKFALVRNVWDRLIHNSLASFKPGAEITIYEQLFPTKSRCPFTQFMPKKTFKFGIKFWLAVDVDTKYIFNGYPYLGKDPSHPTTQRLGEDVVLTLMEPALGEGRNVTTDGIFTSLHLAHTLLEKNTSLLGIITKNKISLPLSVHQKAHIYDTKVMLSERATLTIYQRKERKSVCILSTMHKSVEIIEGPKKKPSTVQYYNRTRKAVDILDKTLQQFSSRAATRRWPVAVFYNILDIAALNAWVLYRSCVNSKITRRAFILELCQELRVEHVLCSSIPISSSLPTVLITGKRRSCTIRRKCAKNKTSKTCVKCLQPVCGQCTVRAYSVCMNCE
;
A
#
# COMPACT_ATOMS: atom_id res chain seq x y z
N GLU A 1 -8.79 -27.23 -23.03
CA GLU A 1 -9.80 -26.37 -22.38
C GLU A 1 -9.37 -24.91 -22.41
N LYS A 2 -10.30 -23.99 -22.69
CA LYS A 2 -10.06 -22.55 -22.52
C LYS A 2 -10.09 -22.26 -21.02
N TRP A 3 -8.96 -21.81 -20.47
CA TRP A 3 -8.90 -21.35 -19.08
C TRP A 3 -9.46 -19.93 -19.02
N GLU A 4 -10.63 -19.77 -18.39
CA GLU A 4 -11.30 -18.48 -18.22
C GLU A 4 -11.37 -18.13 -16.73
N LEU A 5 -11.32 -16.83 -16.41
CA LEU A 5 -11.43 -16.29 -15.05
C LEU A 5 -12.29 -15.03 -15.11
N CYS A 6 -13.50 -15.07 -14.55
CA CYS A 6 -14.39 -13.92 -14.55
C CYS A 6 -14.04 -12.92 -13.43
N ILE A 7 -14.57 -11.70 -13.51
CA ILE A 7 -14.30 -10.64 -12.51
C ILE A 7 -14.78 -11.06 -11.12
N ALA A 8 -15.98 -11.62 -11.01
CA ALA A 8 -16.54 -12.08 -9.73
C ALA A 8 -15.63 -13.13 -9.07
N GLU A 9 -15.16 -14.11 -9.85
CA GLU A 9 -14.25 -15.15 -9.38
C GLU A 9 -12.88 -14.58 -8.99
N LEU A 10 -12.34 -13.62 -9.74
CA LEU A 10 -11.10 -12.93 -9.37
C LEU A 10 -11.25 -12.14 -8.06
N ARG A 11 -12.38 -11.48 -7.84
CA ARG A 11 -12.67 -10.78 -6.57
C ARG A 11 -12.75 -11.76 -5.40
N ALA A 12 -13.44 -12.88 -5.56
CA ALA A 12 -13.51 -13.95 -4.57
C ALA A 12 -12.12 -14.55 -4.28
N PHE A 13 -11.29 -14.73 -5.30
CA PHE A 13 -9.90 -15.15 -5.14
C PHE A 13 -9.07 -14.14 -4.32
N ILE A 14 -9.24 -12.83 -4.57
CA ILE A 14 -8.58 -11.77 -3.77
C ILE A 14 -9.07 -11.83 -2.32
N ALA A 15 -10.37 -12.03 -2.09
CA ALA A 15 -10.93 -12.20 -0.75
C ALA A 15 -10.24 -13.34 0.01
N LEU A 16 -9.99 -14.48 -0.65
CA LEU A 16 -9.28 -15.60 -0.05
C LEU A 16 -7.82 -15.27 0.30
N LEU A 17 -7.14 -14.46 -0.51
CA LEU A 17 -5.77 -14.02 -0.21
C LEU A 17 -5.71 -13.10 1.02
N LEU A 18 -6.66 -12.16 1.12
CA LEU A 18 -6.79 -11.24 2.25
C LEU A 18 -7.21 -11.97 3.53
N ALA A 19 -8.24 -12.83 3.44
CA ALA A 19 -8.68 -13.67 4.55
C ALA A 19 -7.56 -14.57 5.05
N ARG A 20 -6.74 -15.12 4.14
CA ARG A 20 -5.54 -15.88 4.52
C ARG A 20 -4.62 -15.04 5.37
N GLY A 21 -4.36 -13.77 5.04
CA GLY A 21 -3.53 -12.88 5.85
C GLY A 21 -4.06 -12.69 7.28
N VAL A 22 -5.38 -12.67 7.47
CA VAL A 22 -6.04 -12.57 8.79
C VAL A 22 -5.97 -13.87 9.60
N HIS A 23 -6.16 -15.00 8.91
CA HIS A 23 -6.21 -16.33 9.53
C HIS A 23 -4.85 -17.02 9.64
N ASN A 24 -3.80 -16.45 9.03
CA ASN A 24 -2.49 -17.11 8.94
C ASN A 24 -1.87 -17.31 10.33
N ARG A 25 -1.91 -18.55 10.82
CA ARG A 25 -0.90 -19.08 11.72
C ARG A 25 0.29 -19.41 10.81
N ARG A 26 1.50 -18.96 11.15
CA ARG A 26 2.67 -18.85 10.23
C ARG A 26 3.09 -20.16 9.51
N ASP A 27 2.46 -21.29 9.81
CA ASP A 27 2.74 -22.62 9.26
C ASP A 27 1.51 -23.37 8.68
N THR A 28 0.33 -22.76 8.57
CA THR A 28 -0.82 -23.43 7.95
C THR A 28 -0.70 -23.40 6.43
N GLY A 29 -0.27 -24.52 5.84
CA GLY A 29 -0.28 -24.70 4.39
C GLY A 29 -1.67 -24.50 3.78
N VAL A 30 -1.74 -24.31 2.45
CA VAL A 30 -3.03 -24.16 1.72
C VAL A 30 -3.99 -25.30 2.05
N GLU A 31 -3.46 -26.51 2.26
CA GLU A 31 -4.25 -27.69 2.62
C GLU A 31 -4.99 -27.55 3.95
N GLY A 32 -4.37 -26.92 4.95
CA GLY A 32 -4.99 -26.72 6.26
C GLY A 32 -6.18 -25.76 6.22
N LEU A 33 -6.14 -24.75 5.35
CA LEU A 33 -7.22 -23.75 5.22
C LEU A 33 -8.52 -24.36 4.64
N TRP A 34 -8.37 -25.36 3.77
CA TRP A 34 -9.48 -26.11 3.15
C TRP A 34 -9.77 -27.45 3.84
N SER A 35 -9.17 -27.72 5.00
CA SER A 35 -9.46 -28.92 5.79
C SER A 35 -10.94 -28.95 6.18
N LYS A 36 -11.58 -30.13 6.11
CA LYS A 36 -12.97 -30.30 6.52
C LYS A 36 -13.17 -30.12 8.03
N GLU A 37 -12.21 -30.60 8.82
CA GLU A 37 -12.29 -30.60 10.29
C GLU A 37 -11.68 -29.32 10.89
N TRP A 38 -10.54 -28.89 10.36
CA TRP A 38 -9.72 -27.84 10.98
C TRP A 38 -9.59 -26.57 10.12
N GLY A 39 -10.26 -26.56 8.96
CA GLY A 39 -10.22 -25.45 8.03
C GLY A 39 -11.13 -24.31 8.46
N VAL A 40 -11.08 -23.23 7.69
CA VAL A 40 -11.93 -22.07 7.92
C VAL A 40 -13.07 -22.12 6.90
N PRO A 41 -14.36 -22.25 7.32
CA PRO A 41 -15.49 -22.44 6.41
C PRO A 41 -15.61 -21.38 5.31
N PHE A 42 -15.10 -20.17 5.56
CA PHE A 42 -15.00 -19.11 4.56
C PHE A 42 -14.27 -19.56 3.28
N PHE A 43 -13.23 -20.38 3.38
CA PHE A 43 -12.44 -20.79 2.21
C PHE A 43 -13.18 -21.82 1.37
N THR A 44 -13.68 -22.88 2.01
CA THR A 44 -14.41 -23.98 1.35
C THR A 44 -15.74 -23.52 0.75
N SER A 45 -16.44 -22.59 1.41
CA SER A 45 -17.70 -22.01 0.89
C SER A 45 -17.52 -20.97 -0.20
N THR A 46 -16.28 -20.50 -0.45
CA THR A 46 -16.02 -19.47 -1.46
C THR A 46 -15.51 -20.06 -2.77
N MET A 47 -14.54 -20.96 -2.72
CA MET A 47 -13.95 -21.56 -3.92
C MET A 47 -13.29 -22.90 -3.58
N SER A 48 -13.30 -23.85 -4.51
CA SER A 48 -12.56 -25.10 -4.31
C SER A 48 -11.05 -24.86 -4.20
N ARG A 49 -10.38 -25.69 -3.39
CA ARG A 49 -8.91 -25.65 -3.21
C ARG A 49 -8.18 -25.76 -4.55
N ASN A 50 -8.63 -26.66 -5.42
CA ASN A 50 -8.00 -26.90 -6.72
C ASN A 50 -8.12 -25.68 -7.61
N ARG A 51 -9.30 -25.05 -7.67
CA ARG A 51 -9.50 -23.83 -8.45
C ARG A 51 -8.65 -22.67 -7.93
N PHE A 52 -8.55 -22.49 -6.61
CA PHE A 52 -7.64 -21.51 -6.02
C PHE A 52 -6.18 -21.76 -6.42
N ARG A 53 -5.73 -23.02 -6.41
CA ARG A 53 -4.38 -23.42 -6.86
C ARG A 53 -4.16 -23.15 -8.35
N ASP A 54 -5.17 -23.39 -9.18
CA ASP A 54 -5.10 -23.11 -10.62
C ASP A 54 -5.01 -21.61 -10.89
N ILE A 55 -5.85 -20.80 -10.27
CA ILE A 55 -5.76 -19.33 -10.39
C ILE A 55 -4.38 -18.86 -9.93
N MET A 56 -3.91 -19.33 -8.78
CA MET A 56 -2.54 -19.06 -8.32
C MET A 56 -1.52 -19.40 -9.41
N ARG A 57 -1.55 -20.61 -10.00
CA ARG A 57 -0.60 -21.06 -11.03
C ARG A 57 -0.61 -20.19 -12.29
N PHE A 58 -1.79 -19.82 -12.77
CA PHE A 58 -1.96 -19.12 -14.04
C PHE A 58 -2.00 -17.60 -13.93
N LEU A 59 -2.08 -17.02 -12.73
CA LEU A 59 -2.10 -15.57 -12.51
C LEU A 59 -0.93 -14.85 -13.23
N ARG A 60 -1.25 -13.85 -14.04
CA ARG A 60 -0.32 -12.94 -14.75
C ARG A 60 -0.85 -11.51 -14.68
N PHE A 61 0.03 -10.53 -14.83
CA PHE A 61 -0.30 -9.11 -14.72
C PHE A 61 0.15 -8.31 -15.95
N ASP A 62 0.47 -9.00 -17.05
CA ASP A 62 0.98 -8.44 -18.29
C ASP A 62 0.47 -9.21 -19.51
N GLN A 63 0.67 -8.63 -20.69
CA GLN A 63 0.32 -9.27 -21.96
C GLN A 63 1.56 -9.93 -22.56
N LYS A 64 1.50 -11.25 -22.77
CA LYS A 64 2.65 -12.08 -23.19
C LYS A 64 3.33 -11.56 -24.46
N HIS A 65 2.58 -11.09 -25.46
CA HIS A 65 3.12 -10.64 -26.75
C HIS A 65 3.90 -9.32 -26.64
N THR A 66 3.60 -8.47 -25.65
CA THR A 66 4.33 -7.19 -25.41
C THR A 66 5.55 -7.35 -24.50
N ARG A 67 5.69 -8.52 -23.85
CA ARG A 67 6.60 -8.71 -22.71
C ARG A 67 8.06 -8.46 -23.06
N CYS A 68 8.53 -8.98 -24.18
CA CYS A 68 9.93 -8.87 -24.58
C CYS A 68 10.35 -7.41 -24.73
N THR A 69 9.58 -6.63 -25.49
CA THR A 69 9.80 -5.20 -25.71
C THR A 69 9.71 -4.38 -24.42
N ARG A 70 8.82 -4.73 -23.49
CA ARG A 70 8.71 -4.00 -22.22
C ARG A 70 9.87 -4.30 -21.28
N LEU A 71 10.33 -5.56 -21.23
CA LEU A 71 11.43 -5.96 -20.36
C LEU A 71 12.79 -5.41 -20.79
N SER A 72 12.97 -5.04 -22.06
CA SER A 72 14.21 -4.36 -22.50
C SER A 72 14.38 -3.00 -21.83
N ASN A 73 13.27 -2.33 -21.50
CA ASN A 73 13.27 -0.96 -20.98
C ASN A 73 12.89 -0.88 -19.50
N ASP A 74 12.08 -1.83 -18.99
CA ASP A 74 11.59 -1.84 -17.61
C ASP A 74 11.71 -3.24 -16.99
N LYS A 75 12.66 -3.41 -16.07
CA LYS A 75 12.84 -4.66 -15.31
C LYS A 75 11.59 -5.06 -14.51
N PHE A 76 10.69 -4.12 -14.23
CA PHE A 76 9.45 -4.32 -13.47
C PHE A 76 8.21 -4.55 -14.34
N ALA A 77 8.37 -4.64 -15.67
CA ALA A 77 7.28 -4.65 -16.64
C ALA A 77 6.18 -5.69 -16.37
N LEU A 78 6.53 -6.84 -15.76
CA LEU A 78 5.60 -7.94 -15.51
C LEU A 78 4.45 -7.59 -14.54
N VAL A 79 4.56 -6.52 -13.76
CA VAL A 79 3.54 -6.08 -12.80
C VAL A 79 3.37 -4.56 -12.76
N ARG A 80 4.17 -3.81 -13.54
CA ARG A 80 4.18 -2.35 -13.66
C ARG A 80 2.78 -1.73 -13.70
N ASN A 81 1.93 -2.19 -14.62
CA ASN A 81 0.61 -1.58 -14.83
C ASN A 81 -0.30 -1.68 -13.58
N VAL A 82 -0.18 -2.77 -12.81
CA VAL A 82 -0.98 -2.97 -11.60
C VAL A 82 -0.42 -2.14 -10.45
N TRP A 83 0.90 -2.03 -10.34
CA TRP A 83 1.55 -1.15 -9.37
C TRP A 83 1.21 0.31 -9.62
N ASP A 84 1.36 0.79 -10.86
CA ASP A 84 1.09 2.18 -11.20
C ASP A 84 -0.38 2.53 -10.98
N ARG A 85 -1.29 1.58 -11.21
CA ARG A 85 -2.72 1.76 -10.88
C ARG A 85 -2.94 1.90 -9.37
N LEU A 86 -2.24 1.12 -8.53
CA LEU A 86 -2.31 1.27 -7.07
C LEU A 86 -1.84 2.67 -6.65
N ILE A 87 -0.70 3.13 -7.17
CA ILE A 87 -0.14 4.42 -6.81
C ILE A 87 -1.03 5.56 -7.28
N HIS A 88 -1.49 5.51 -8.53
CA HIS A 88 -2.43 6.50 -9.07
C HIS A 88 -3.71 6.60 -8.23
N ASN A 89 -4.30 5.47 -7.86
CA ASN A 89 -5.50 5.46 -7.02
C ASN A 89 -5.20 5.99 -5.61
N SER A 90 -4.03 5.67 -5.05
CA SER A 90 -3.62 6.15 -3.73
C SER A 90 -3.45 7.68 -3.71
N LEU A 91 -2.84 8.25 -4.76
CA LEU A 91 -2.72 9.70 -4.93
C LEU A 91 -4.09 10.37 -5.11
N ALA A 92 -4.97 9.81 -5.93
CA ALA A 92 -6.28 10.38 -6.21
C ALA A 92 -7.23 10.35 -5.00
N SER A 93 -7.02 9.42 -4.06
CA SER A 93 -7.98 9.17 -2.96
C SER A 93 -7.63 9.88 -1.66
N PHE A 94 -6.44 10.48 -1.54
CA PHE A 94 -5.95 10.99 -0.25
C PHE A 94 -5.11 12.25 -0.43
N LYS A 95 -5.40 13.29 0.37
CA LYS A 95 -4.55 14.48 0.52
C LYS A 95 -3.65 14.30 1.74
N PRO A 96 -2.32 14.20 1.59
CA PRO A 96 -1.40 14.10 2.72
C PRO A 96 -1.48 15.31 3.66
N GLY A 97 -1.31 15.06 4.95
CA GLY A 97 -1.22 16.08 6.00
C GLY A 97 0.09 16.85 5.97
N ALA A 98 0.38 17.54 7.07
CA ALA A 98 1.57 18.39 7.18
C ALA A 98 2.89 17.60 7.21
N GLU A 99 2.84 16.33 7.61
CA GLU A 99 4.02 15.54 7.91
C GLU A 99 4.09 14.27 7.07
N ILE A 100 5.14 14.16 6.27
CA ILE A 100 5.39 13.05 5.38
C ILE A 100 6.72 12.41 5.77
N THR A 101 6.84 11.09 5.57
CA THR A 101 8.09 10.36 5.76
C THR A 101 8.40 9.51 4.53
N ILE A 102 9.66 9.53 4.10
CA ILE A 102 10.15 8.69 3.01
C ILE A 102 10.73 7.41 3.61
N TYR A 103 10.21 6.28 3.16
CA TYR A 103 10.42 4.99 3.77
C TYR A 103 10.96 3.93 2.80
N GLU A 104 11.90 3.11 3.28
CA GLU A 104 12.40 1.92 2.56
C GLU A 104 11.70 0.64 3.03
N GLN A 105 10.72 0.17 2.26
CA GLN A 105 10.10 -1.14 2.46
C GLN A 105 10.96 -2.24 1.88
N LEU A 106 11.14 -3.34 2.62
CA LEU A 106 11.67 -4.59 2.09
C LEU A 106 10.58 -5.66 2.15
N PHE A 107 9.97 -5.96 1.01
CA PHE A 107 8.98 -7.01 0.93
C PHE A 107 9.66 -8.38 0.78
N PRO A 108 9.55 -9.29 1.77
CA PRO A 108 10.31 -10.53 1.78
C PRO A 108 9.90 -11.48 0.66
N THR A 109 10.87 -12.02 -0.08
CA THR A 109 10.61 -13.05 -1.09
C THR A 109 11.79 -14.01 -1.23
N LYS A 110 11.48 -15.27 -1.55
CA LYS A 110 12.45 -16.29 -1.97
C LYS A 110 12.43 -16.53 -3.49
N SER A 111 11.61 -15.78 -4.22
CA SER A 111 11.55 -15.89 -5.69
C SER A 111 12.84 -15.37 -6.31
N ARG A 112 13.28 -15.99 -7.42
CA ARG A 112 14.34 -15.43 -8.25
C ARG A 112 13.84 -14.11 -8.84
N CYS A 113 14.53 -13.02 -8.52
CA CYS A 113 14.19 -11.67 -8.94
C CYS A 113 15.47 -10.87 -9.22
N PRO A 114 15.61 -10.22 -10.39
CA PRO A 114 16.86 -9.59 -10.82
C PRO A 114 17.28 -8.38 -9.98
N PHE A 115 16.36 -7.82 -9.19
CA PHE A 115 16.60 -6.65 -8.32
C PHE A 115 16.39 -6.96 -6.83
N THR A 116 16.57 -8.23 -6.43
CA THR A 116 16.53 -8.64 -5.02
C THR A 116 17.59 -7.87 -4.22
N GLN A 117 17.22 -7.34 -3.06
CA GLN A 117 18.10 -6.59 -2.18
C GLN A 117 18.36 -7.34 -0.87
N PHE A 118 19.57 -7.16 -0.34
CA PHE A 118 19.94 -7.55 1.01
C PHE A 118 19.94 -6.34 1.94
N MET A 119 19.15 -6.38 3.02
CA MET A 119 19.13 -5.33 4.04
C MET A 119 19.37 -5.95 5.43
N PRO A 120 20.58 -5.83 6.00
CA PRO A 120 20.99 -6.58 7.19
C PRO A 120 20.21 -6.21 8.46
N LYS A 121 19.65 -5.00 8.52
CA LYS A 121 18.90 -4.48 9.67
C LYS A 121 17.41 -4.90 9.68
N LYS A 122 16.92 -5.52 8.60
CA LYS A 122 15.52 -5.98 8.50
C LYS A 122 15.40 -7.42 9.02
N THR A 123 14.26 -7.75 9.62
CA THR A 123 13.95 -9.10 10.14
C THR A 123 14.11 -10.17 9.06
N PHE A 124 13.51 -9.92 7.90
CA PHE A 124 13.81 -10.68 6.69
C PHE A 124 14.86 -9.91 5.90
N LYS A 125 16.03 -10.51 5.71
CA LYS A 125 17.17 -9.80 5.13
C LYS A 125 17.14 -9.71 3.60
N PHE A 126 16.40 -10.59 2.93
CA PHE A 126 16.29 -10.62 1.46
C PHE A 126 14.87 -10.34 0.99
N GLY A 127 14.73 -9.50 -0.03
CA GLY A 127 13.42 -9.14 -0.57
C GLY A 127 13.48 -8.16 -1.74
N ILE A 128 12.30 -7.72 -2.17
CA ILE A 128 12.16 -6.63 -3.14
C ILE A 128 12.02 -5.33 -2.36
N LYS A 129 12.88 -4.35 -2.68
CA LYS A 129 12.90 -3.06 -2.01
C LYS A 129 11.97 -2.07 -2.72
N PHE A 130 11.20 -1.32 -1.95
CA PHE A 130 10.37 -0.21 -2.42
C PHE A 130 10.69 1.06 -1.64
N TRP A 131 10.69 2.19 -2.34
CA TRP A 131 10.67 3.50 -1.70
C TRP A 131 9.23 3.99 -1.68
N LEU A 132 8.75 4.39 -0.51
CA LEU A 132 7.36 4.76 -0.27
C LEU A 132 7.28 6.13 0.39
N ALA A 133 6.30 6.94 0.00
CA ALA A 133 5.92 8.17 0.67
C ALA A 133 4.70 7.92 1.55
N VAL A 134 4.82 8.27 2.83
CA VAL A 134 3.85 7.91 3.85
C VAL A 134 3.45 9.14 4.65
N ASP A 135 2.14 9.33 4.82
CA ASP A 135 1.60 10.32 5.75
C ASP A 135 1.82 9.87 7.20
N VAL A 136 2.44 10.72 8.03
CA VAL A 136 2.89 10.34 9.38
C VAL A 136 1.74 10.05 10.34
N ASP A 137 0.62 10.76 10.21
CA ASP A 137 -0.49 10.69 11.16
C ASP A 137 -1.41 9.51 10.87
N THR A 138 -1.80 9.34 9.61
CA THR A 138 -2.71 8.30 9.16
C THR A 138 -2.00 7.00 8.78
N LYS A 139 -0.69 7.07 8.49
CA LYS A 139 0.15 5.96 7.99
C LYS A 139 -0.28 5.52 6.59
N TYR A 140 -0.99 6.40 5.87
CA TYR A 140 -1.42 6.17 4.49
C TYR A 140 -0.22 6.22 3.55
N ILE A 141 -0.09 5.23 2.67
CA ILE A 141 0.96 5.19 1.64
C ILE A 141 0.38 5.80 0.37
N PHE A 142 0.77 7.02 0.03
CA PHE A 142 0.18 7.72 -1.12
C PHE A 142 1.02 7.60 -2.40
N ASN A 143 2.35 7.46 -2.29
CA ASN A 143 3.23 7.34 -3.45
C ASN A 143 4.31 6.27 -3.21
N GLY A 144 4.90 5.74 -4.28
CA GLY A 144 5.95 4.74 -4.15
C GLY A 144 6.37 4.06 -5.45
N TYR A 145 7.60 3.57 -5.48
CA TYR A 145 8.10 2.78 -6.60
C TYR A 145 9.21 1.79 -6.19
N PRO A 146 9.39 0.70 -6.94
CA PRO A 146 10.41 -0.31 -6.63
C PRO A 146 11.82 0.21 -6.91
N TYR A 147 12.78 -0.23 -6.10
CA TYR A 147 14.20 -0.11 -6.45
C TYR A 147 14.61 -1.27 -7.36
N LEU A 148 15.05 -0.94 -8.59
CA LEU A 148 15.36 -1.91 -9.64
C LEU A 148 16.87 -2.17 -9.81
N GLY A 149 17.67 -1.80 -8.82
CA GLY A 149 19.13 -1.83 -8.86
C GLY A 149 19.72 -0.57 -9.50
N LYS A 150 21.01 -0.63 -9.85
CA LYS A 150 21.70 0.47 -10.52
C LYS A 150 21.08 0.73 -11.89
N ASP A 151 20.72 1.97 -12.13
CA ASP A 151 20.26 2.47 -13.42
C ASP A 151 21.46 3.11 -14.14
N PRO A 152 21.90 2.59 -15.31
CA PRO A 152 22.99 3.18 -16.07
C PRO A 152 22.64 4.52 -16.72
N SER A 153 21.35 4.84 -16.88
CA SER A 153 20.89 6.11 -17.45
C SER A 153 20.83 7.26 -16.43
N HIS A 154 20.94 6.94 -15.14
CA HIS A 154 20.93 7.95 -14.09
C HIS A 154 22.18 8.83 -14.17
N PRO A 155 22.04 10.18 -14.23
CA PRO A 155 23.19 11.06 -14.27
C PRO A 155 24.11 10.83 -13.07
N THR A 156 25.42 10.74 -13.31
CA THR A 156 26.43 10.55 -12.26
C THR A 156 26.55 11.75 -11.34
N THR A 157 26.17 12.94 -11.83
CA THR A 157 26.16 14.20 -11.08
C THR A 157 25.00 14.29 -10.10
N GLN A 158 23.93 13.52 -10.30
CA GLN A 158 22.71 13.57 -9.50
C GLN A 158 22.72 12.46 -8.45
N ARG A 159 22.39 12.82 -7.20
CA ARG A 159 22.39 11.87 -6.10
C ARG A 159 21.06 11.13 -6.07
N LEU A 160 21.10 9.82 -6.31
CA LEU A 160 19.92 8.94 -6.28
C LEU A 160 18.99 9.17 -5.07
N GLY A 161 19.55 9.41 -3.88
CA GLY A 161 18.75 9.64 -2.68
C GLY A 161 17.92 10.92 -2.73
N GLU A 162 18.44 11.97 -3.37
CA GLU A 162 17.76 13.25 -3.53
C GLU A 162 16.63 13.12 -4.57
N ASP A 163 16.92 12.43 -5.66
CA ASP A 163 15.95 12.20 -6.75
C ASP A 163 14.78 11.35 -6.30
N VAL A 164 15.05 10.35 -5.45
CA VAL A 164 13.99 9.55 -4.83
C VAL A 164 13.05 10.42 -4.01
N VAL A 165 13.60 11.32 -3.17
CA VAL A 165 12.77 12.18 -2.34
C VAL A 165 11.98 13.16 -3.20
N LEU A 166 12.61 13.82 -4.17
CA LEU A 166 11.94 14.77 -5.06
C LEU A 166 10.84 14.11 -5.88
N THR A 167 11.10 12.93 -6.45
CA THR A 167 10.12 12.17 -7.25
C THR A 167 8.92 11.73 -6.40
N LEU A 168 9.18 11.21 -5.20
CA LEU A 168 8.11 10.75 -4.31
C LEU A 168 7.27 11.90 -3.76
N MET A 169 7.91 13.03 -3.48
CA MET A 169 7.27 14.21 -2.92
C MET A 169 6.56 15.07 -3.95
N GLU A 170 6.87 14.94 -5.25
CA GLU A 170 6.34 15.79 -6.34
C GLU A 170 4.83 16.13 -6.18
N PRO A 171 3.94 15.16 -5.90
CA PRO A 171 2.49 15.44 -5.76
C PRO A 171 2.11 16.25 -4.51
N ALA A 172 3.04 16.44 -3.58
CA ALA A 172 2.84 17.04 -2.26
C ALA A 172 3.74 18.27 -1.99
N LEU A 173 4.57 18.67 -2.96
CA LEU A 173 5.42 19.87 -2.88
C LEU A 173 4.57 21.15 -2.93
N GLY A 174 5.15 22.28 -2.51
CA GLY A 174 4.51 23.60 -2.63
C GLY A 174 3.53 23.96 -1.51
N GLU A 175 3.11 23.02 -0.66
CA GLU A 175 2.06 23.24 0.35
C GLU A 175 2.57 23.45 1.79
N GLY A 176 3.86 23.77 1.98
CA GLY A 176 4.41 24.05 3.31
C GLY A 176 4.54 22.82 4.20
N ARG A 177 4.56 21.61 3.61
CA ARG A 177 4.69 20.33 4.34
C ARG A 177 6.13 20.10 4.79
N ASN A 178 6.30 19.18 5.73
CA ASN A 178 7.58 18.67 6.19
C ASN A 178 7.81 17.23 5.75
N VAL A 179 8.97 16.93 5.17
CA VAL A 179 9.40 15.58 4.83
C VAL A 179 10.49 15.09 5.78
N THR A 180 10.27 13.92 6.39
CA THR A 180 11.27 13.22 7.19
C THR A 180 12.01 12.16 6.35
N THR A 181 13.34 12.13 6.43
CA THR A 181 14.17 11.18 5.68
C THR A 181 15.23 10.48 6.52
N ASP A 182 15.52 9.21 6.19
CA ASP A 182 16.67 8.48 6.72
C ASP A 182 17.99 8.94 6.03
N GLY A 183 19.14 8.65 6.63
CA GLY A 183 20.41 9.28 6.23
C GLY A 183 21.00 8.93 4.86
N ILE A 184 20.44 7.93 4.17
CA ILE A 184 20.81 7.67 2.77
C ILE A 184 20.27 8.76 1.83
N PHE A 185 19.18 9.43 2.20
CA PHE A 185 18.52 10.45 1.39
C PHE A 185 18.93 11.85 1.81
N THR A 186 19.10 12.08 3.12
CA THR A 186 19.31 13.43 3.68
C THR A 186 20.62 14.06 3.22
N SER A 187 20.56 15.25 2.63
CA SER A 187 21.74 16.08 2.32
C SER A 187 21.41 17.56 2.49
N LEU A 188 22.43 18.41 2.60
CA LEU A 188 22.25 19.85 2.63
C LEU A 188 21.63 20.38 1.32
N HIS A 189 22.12 19.89 0.18
CA HIS A 189 21.59 20.26 -1.14
C HIS A 189 20.09 19.98 -1.24
N LEU A 190 19.65 18.76 -0.91
CA LEU A 190 18.23 18.39 -0.90
C LEU A 190 17.41 19.30 0.03
N ALA A 191 17.96 19.68 1.18
CA ALA A 191 17.28 20.56 2.12
C ALA A 191 16.98 21.94 1.52
N HIS A 192 17.93 22.52 0.79
CA HIS A 192 17.74 23.78 0.08
C HIS A 192 16.77 23.64 -1.10
N THR A 193 16.92 22.60 -1.91
CA THR A 193 16.02 22.35 -3.05
C THR A 193 14.56 22.18 -2.61
N LEU A 194 14.32 21.51 -1.49
CA LEU A 194 12.97 21.37 -0.92
C LEU A 194 12.43 22.71 -0.38
N LEU A 195 13.28 23.51 0.26
CA LEU A 195 12.90 24.84 0.76
C LEU A 195 12.45 25.76 -0.38
N GLU A 196 13.16 25.74 -1.52
CA GLU A 196 12.76 26.48 -2.73
C GLU A 196 11.39 26.04 -3.25
N LYS A 197 11.00 24.80 -2.98
CA LYS A 197 9.68 24.22 -3.32
C LYS A 197 8.70 24.25 -2.13
N ASN A 198 8.87 25.20 -1.22
CA ASN A 198 8.02 25.40 -0.03
C ASN A 198 7.77 24.11 0.75
N THR A 199 8.83 23.32 0.98
CA THR A 199 8.79 22.06 1.73
C THR A 199 10.00 21.99 2.66
N SER A 200 9.78 21.71 3.95
CA SER A 200 10.88 21.56 4.90
C SER A 200 11.40 20.12 4.94
N LEU A 201 12.69 19.97 5.27
CA LEU A 201 13.34 18.68 5.47
C LEU A 201 13.66 18.49 6.96
N LEU A 202 13.52 17.25 7.41
CA LEU A 202 14.09 16.76 8.67
C LEU A 202 14.72 15.39 8.42
N GLY A 203 16.00 15.21 8.71
CA GLY A 203 16.60 13.90 8.48
C GLY A 203 17.89 13.68 9.24
N ILE A 204 18.23 12.42 9.47
CA ILE A 204 19.55 12.06 9.97
C ILE A 204 20.58 12.34 8.87
N ILE A 205 21.71 12.95 9.21
CA ILE A 205 22.87 13.05 8.32
C ILE A 205 24.01 12.18 8.87
N THR A 206 24.64 11.38 8.02
CA THR A 206 25.76 10.53 8.43
C THR A 206 27.05 11.36 8.56
N LYS A 207 27.80 11.16 9.65
CA LYS A 207 29.06 11.88 9.93
C LYS A 207 30.11 11.77 8.83
N ASN A 208 30.07 10.68 8.05
CA ASN A 208 31.04 10.43 6.98
C ASN A 208 30.75 11.22 5.70
N LYS A 209 29.73 12.09 5.68
CA LYS A 209 29.51 12.99 4.55
C LYS A 209 30.52 14.13 4.61
N ILE A 210 31.31 14.25 3.55
CA ILE A 210 32.40 15.24 3.35
C ILE A 210 31.95 16.68 3.62
N SER A 211 30.66 16.98 3.48
CA SER A 211 30.08 18.32 3.69
C SER A 211 29.93 18.74 5.15
N LEU A 212 30.34 17.93 6.12
CA LEU A 212 30.21 18.28 7.54
C LEU A 212 31.52 18.91 8.07
N PRO A 213 31.44 20.02 8.83
CA PRO A 213 32.62 20.65 9.40
C PRO A 213 33.35 19.74 10.39
N LEU A 214 34.68 19.90 10.50
CA LEU A 214 35.54 19.12 11.41
C LEU A 214 35.07 19.18 12.87
N SER A 215 34.39 20.27 13.25
CA SER A 215 33.84 20.49 14.58
C SER A 215 32.72 19.51 14.98
N VAL A 216 32.19 18.70 14.03
CA VAL A 216 31.25 17.59 14.25
C VAL A 216 31.94 16.34 14.82
N HIS A 217 33.27 16.25 14.67
CA HIS A 217 34.09 15.12 15.13
C HIS A 217 34.72 15.34 16.50
N GLN A 218 34.57 16.54 17.09
CA GLN A 218 35.02 16.83 18.44
C GLN A 218 34.33 15.92 19.47
N LYS A 219 35.07 15.51 20.50
CA LYS A 219 34.52 14.74 21.61
C LYS A 219 33.56 15.63 22.41
N ALA A 220 32.40 15.10 22.75
CA ALA A 220 31.39 15.77 23.57
C ALA A 220 30.95 14.82 24.70
N HIS A 221 30.47 15.39 25.81
CA HIS A 221 29.94 14.62 26.93
C HIS A 221 28.60 13.98 26.56
N ILE A 222 28.25 12.87 27.22
CA ILE A 222 26.96 12.22 26.99
C ILE A 222 25.82 13.20 27.31
N TYR A 223 24.82 13.23 26.42
CA TYR A 223 23.66 14.13 26.44
C TYR A 223 23.96 15.61 26.16
N ASP A 224 25.19 15.91 25.76
CA ASP A 224 25.52 17.23 25.25
C ASP A 224 24.94 17.43 23.84
N THR A 225 24.58 18.68 23.53
CA THR A 225 23.97 19.09 22.27
C THR A 225 24.70 20.29 21.70
N LYS A 226 25.25 20.12 20.50
CA LYS A 226 25.80 21.22 19.71
C LYS A 226 24.87 21.53 18.55
N VAL A 227 24.61 22.82 18.34
CA VAL A 227 23.78 23.30 17.24
C VAL A 227 24.66 24.13 16.32
N MET A 228 24.55 23.88 15.02
CA MET A 228 25.21 24.67 14.00
C MET A 228 24.14 25.19 13.05
N LEU A 229 24.21 26.49 12.75
CA LEU A 229 23.33 27.16 11.82
C LEU A 229 24.10 27.42 10.53
N SER A 230 23.50 27.08 9.40
CA SER A 230 24.03 27.37 8.07
C SER A 230 22.87 27.87 7.22
N GLU A 231 22.90 29.17 6.91
CA GLU A 231 21.86 29.87 6.15
C GLU A 231 20.43 29.62 6.70
N ARG A 232 19.70 28.70 6.05
CA ARG A 232 18.30 28.31 6.31
C ARG A 232 18.17 26.89 6.85
N ALA A 233 19.28 26.28 7.26
CA ALA A 233 19.32 24.92 7.79
C ALA A 233 20.01 24.88 9.17
N THR A 234 19.48 24.05 10.03
CA THR A 234 19.97 23.78 11.38
C THR A 234 20.49 22.36 11.46
N LEU A 235 21.75 22.22 11.83
CA LEU A 235 22.38 20.94 12.14
C LEU A 235 22.44 20.76 13.66
N THR A 236 21.67 19.82 14.19
CA THR A 236 21.75 19.41 15.60
C THR A 236 22.66 18.19 15.74
N ILE A 237 23.62 18.25 16.65
CA ILE A 237 24.54 17.16 16.97
C ILE A 237 24.32 16.80 18.44
N TYR A 238 23.74 15.63 18.67
CA TYR A 238 23.38 15.16 20.01
C TYR A 238 24.22 13.93 20.39
N GLN A 239 24.96 14.02 21.49
CA GLN A 239 25.83 12.95 21.97
C GLN A 239 25.02 11.89 22.74
N ARG A 240 24.44 10.92 22.00
CA ARG A 240 23.58 9.90 22.62
C ARG A 240 24.33 8.85 23.47
N LYS A 241 25.56 8.51 23.08
CA LYS A 241 26.46 7.56 23.78
C LYS A 241 27.89 8.02 23.60
N GLU A 242 28.84 7.62 24.45
CA GLU A 242 30.26 8.05 24.40
C GLU A 242 30.87 8.09 22.99
N ARG A 243 30.68 7.04 22.18
CA ARG A 243 31.24 6.93 20.83
C ARG A 243 30.23 7.08 19.69
N LYS A 244 28.98 7.44 20.00
CA LYS A 244 27.90 7.52 19.00
C LYS A 244 27.04 8.76 19.24
N SER A 245 27.28 9.79 18.44
CA SER A 245 26.38 10.94 18.35
C SER A 245 25.40 10.79 17.18
N VAL A 246 24.29 11.51 17.26
CA VAL A 246 23.26 11.60 16.23
C VAL A 246 23.32 13.00 15.64
N CYS A 247 23.38 13.09 14.32
CA CYS A 247 23.35 14.36 13.59
C CYS A 247 22.02 14.46 12.84
N ILE A 248 21.27 15.53 13.09
CA ILE A 248 19.98 15.81 12.44
C ILE A 248 20.10 17.12 11.70
N LEU A 249 19.83 17.06 10.40
CA LEU A 249 19.67 18.23 9.56
C LEU A 249 18.18 18.59 9.51
N SER A 250 17.86 19.86 9.74
CA SER A 250 16.50 20.36 9.64
C SER A 250 16.45 21.74 8.99
N THR A 251 15.50 21.97 8.11
CA THR A 251 15.14 23.31 7.62
C THR A 251 13.84 23.83 8.23
N MET A 252 13.20 23.03 9.08
CA MET A 252 11.97 23.39 9.79
C MET A 252 12.27 24.11 11.11
N HIS A 253 13.28 23.65 11.85
CA HIS A 253 13.60 24.16 13.18
C HIS A 253 14.62 25.31 13.10
N LYS A 254 14.23 26.52 13.50
CA LYS A 254 15.12 27.69 13.59
C LYS A 254 15.90 27.75 14.91
N SER A 255 15.27 27.30 15.99
CA SER A 255 15.86 27.14 17.32
C SER A 255 15.75 25.69 17.78
N VAL A 256 16.64 25.27 18.67
CA VAL A 256 16.66 23.90 19.20
C VAL A 256 16.55 23.95 20.71
N GLU A 257 15.36 23.67 21.21
CA GLU A 257 15.11 23.53 22.65
C GLU A 257 15.61 22.18 23.17
N ILE A 258 16.11 22.17 24.40
CA ILE A 258 16.49 20.95 25.12
C ILE A 258 15.34 20.56 26.03
N ILE A 259 14.76 19.39 25.80
CA ILE A 259 13.63 18.90 26.58
C ILE A 259 14.11 18.41 27.94
N GLU A 260 13.41 18.83 29.00
CA GLU A 260 13.68 18.39 30.35
C GLU A 260 13.55 16.86 30.49
N GLY A 261 14.53 16.26 31.14
CA GLY A 261 14.56 14.83 31.40
C GLY A 261 15.99 14.29 31.50
N PRO A 262 16.14 13.02 31.94
CA PRO A 262 17.45 12.44 32.26
C PRO A 262 18.39 12.34 31.05
N LYS A 263 17.84 12.42 29.83
CA LYS A 263 18.59 12.31 28.57
C LYS A 263 18.79 13.66 27.86
N LYS A 264 18.24 14.77 28.39
CA LYS A 264 18.34 16.13 27.81
C LYS A 264 18.21 16.14 26.29
N LYS A 265 17.14 15.54 25.76
CA LYS A 265 17.01 15.32 24.31
C LYS A 265 16.66 16.64 23.62
N PRO A 266 17.30 16.98 22.49
CA PRO A 266 16.89 18.11 21.68
C PRO A 266 15.51 17.90 21.06
N SER A 267 14.75 18.97 20.91
CA SER A 267 13.47 19.06 20.20
C SER A 267 13.54 18.42 18.81
N THR A 268 14.59 18.72 18.03
CA THR A 268 14.82 18.13 16.70
C THR A 268 14.96 16.60 16.74
N VAL A 269 15.63 16.06 17.76
CA VAL A 269 15.78 14.61 17.98
C VAL A 269 14.46 13.98 18.42
N GLN A 270 13.69 14.65 19.29
CA GLN A 270 12.37 14.16 19.68
C GLN A 270 11.41 14.14 18.49
N TYR A 271 11.38 15.22 17.71
CA TYR A 271 10.54 15.34 16.53
C TYR A 271 10.86 14.26 15.49
N TYR A 272 12.15 14.06 15.18
CA TYR A 272 12.57 12.99 14.27
C TYR A 272 12.12 11.61 14.76
N ASN A 273 12.27 11.33 16.05
CA ASN A 273 11.84 10.05 16.61
C ASN A 273 10.32 9.86 16.51
N ARG A 274 9.53 10.94 16.65
CA ARG A 274 8.07 10.91 16.50
C ARG A 274 7.66 10.54 15.09
N THR A 275 8.19 11.21 14.08
CA THR A 275 7.86 10.93 12.67
C THR A 275 8.40 9.56 12.24
N ARG A 276 9.60 9.18 12.70
CA ARG A 276 10.18 7.86 12.41
C ARG A 276 9.42 6.70 13.04
N LYS A 277 8.77 6.90 14.18
CA LYS A 277 7.91 5.90 14.84
C LYS A 277 6.71 5.52 13.96
N ALA A 278 6.19 6.43 13.13
CA ALA A 278 5.09 6.12 12.22
C ALA A 278 5.46 5.02 11.21
N VAL A 279 6.69 5.04 10.71
CA VAL A 279 7.25 4.00 9.84
C VAL A 279 7.33 2.64 10.54
N ASP A 280 7.82 2.62 11.78
CA ASP A 280 7.95 1.36 12.53
C ASP A 280 6.58 0.76 12.86
N ILE A 281 5.57 1.61 13.09
CA ILE A 281 4.17 1.20 13.25
C ILE A 281 3.65 0.63 11.93
N LEU A 282 3.84 1.35 10.82
CA LEU A 282 3.42 0.92 9.48
C LEU A 282 3.98 -0.47 9.13
N ASP A 283 5.28 -0.68 9.35
CA ASP A 283 5.96 -1.95 9.08
C ASP A 283 5.32 -3.11 9.87
N LYS A 284 5.02 -2.89 11.16
CA LYS A 284 4.34 -3.88 12.00
C LYS A 284 2.91 -4.12 11.52
N THR A 285 2.19 -3.06 11.16
CA THR A 285 0.81 -3.14 10.67
C THR A 285 0.77 -3.96 9.38
N LEU A 286 1.61 -3.66 8.37
CA LEU A 286 1.64 -4.43 7.13
C LEU A 286 1.97 -5.91 7.38
N GLN A 287 2.90 -6.21 8.29
CA GLN A 287 3.26 -7.59 8.63
C GLN A 287 2.15 -8.37 9.35
N GLN A 288 1.30 -7.70 10.14
CA GLN A 288 0.31 -8.36 11.01
C GLN A 288 -0.73 -9.19 10.22
N PHE A 289 -1.21 -8.67 9.09
CA PHE A 289 -2.24 -9.33 8.25
C PHE A 289 -1.77 -9.47 6.80
N SER A 290 -0.48 -9.76 6.61
CA SER A 290 0.09 -9.85 5.27
C SER A 290 -0.46 -11.05 4.50
N SER A 291 -0.85 -10.81 3.26
CA SER A 291 -1.30 -11.81 2.28
C SER A 291 -0.13 -12.66 1.75
N ARG A 292 1.10 -12.39 2.18
CA ARG A 292 2.32 -13.07 1.73
C ARG A 292 2.23 -14.58 1.89
N ALA A 293 2.56 -15.30 0.81
CA ALA A 293 2.80 -16.73 0.84
C ALA A 293 4.00 -17.12 -0.02
N ALA A 294 4.44 -18.37 0.14
CA ALA A 294 5.50 -18.93 -0.68
C ALA A 294 5.15 -18.86 -2.18
N THR A 295 6.06 -18.31 -2.97
CA THR A 295 5.97 -18.25 -4.43
C THR A 295 7.37 -18.27 -5.03
N ARG A 296 7.48 -18.85 -6.23
CA ARG A 296 8.70 -18.82 -7.06
C ARG A 296 8.65 -17.73 -8.13
N ARG A 297 7.53 -17.00 -8.25
CA ARG A 297 7.32 -15.93 -9.23
C ARG A 297 7.30 -14.59 -8.51
N TRP A 298 8.33 -13.78 -8.75
CA TRP A 298 8.47 -12.47 -8.11
C TRP A 298 7.30 -11.51 -8.39
N PRO A 299 6.62 -11.49 -9.57
CA PRO A 299 5.48 -10.59 -9.78
C PRO A 299 4.31 -10.89 -8.83
N VAL A 300 4.14 -12.15 -8.44
CA VAL A 300 3.12 -12.56 -7.46
C VAL A 300 3.50 -12.11 -6.05
N ALA A 301 4.79 -12.07 -5.73
CA ALA A 301 5.25 -11.50 -4.46
C ALA A 301 4.91 -9.99 -4.38
N VAL A 302 5.14 -9.25 -5.47
CA VAL A 302 4.74 -7.84 -5.58
C VAL A 302 3.22 -7.69 -5.46
N PHE A 303 2.44 -8.56 -6.11
CA PHE A 303 0.98 -8.53 -6.00
C PHE A 303 0.49 -8.70 -4.56
N TYR A 304 1.11 -9.57 -3.75
CA TYR A 304 0.80 -9.64 -2.32
C TYR A 304 1.07 -8.32 -1.59
N ASN A 305 2.18 -7.65 -1.90
CA ASN A 305 2.46 -6.33 -1.34
C ASN A 305 1.41 -5.29 -1.75
N ILE A 306 0.98 -5.32 -3.02
CA ILE A 306 -0.08 -4.46 -3.54
C ILE A 306 -1.38 -4.66 -2.75
N LEU A 307 -1.79 -5.91 -2.50
CA LEU A 307 -2.98 -6.21 -1.70
C LEU A 307 -2.85 -5.71 -0.26
N ASP A 308 -1.67 -5.90 0.36
CA ASP A 308 -1.43 -5.48 1.73
C ASP A 308 -1.49 -3.95 1.88
N ILE A 309 -0.93 -3.21 0.92
CA ILE A 309 -0.99 -1.74 0.86
C ILE A 309 -2.41 -1.27 0.55
N ALA A 310 -3.09 -1.86 -0.44
CA ALA A 310 -4.44 -1.49 -0.81
C ALA A 310 -5.42 -1.67 0.35
N ALA A 311 -5.35 -2.80 1.06
CA ALA A 311 -6.19 -3.07 2.22
C ALA A 311 -5.89 -2.12 3.39
N LEU A 312 -4.63 -1.74 3.60
CA LEU A 312 -4.26 -0.73 4.58
C LEU A 312 -4.85 0.64 4.22
N ASN A 313 -4.61 1.10 2.99
CA ASN A 313 -5.08 2.40 2.51
C ASN A 313 -6.62 2.49 2.54
N ALA A 314 -7.31 1.44 2.11
CA ALA A 314 -8.77 1.36 2.18
C ALA A 314 -9.28 1.44 3.62
N TRP A 315 -8.63 0.77 4.57
CA TRP A 315 -8.98 0.84 5.99
C TRP A 315 -8.80 2.24 6.57
N VAL A 316 -7.70 2.92 6.21
CA VAL A 316 -7.45 4.30 6.62
C VAL A 316 -8.53 5.23 6.08
N LEU A 317 -8.85 5.14 4.79
CA LEU A 317 -9.90 5.95 4.16
C LEU A 317 -11.27 5.70 4.79
N TYR A 318 -11.64 4.44 5.00
CA TYR A 318 -12.91 4.08 5.62
C TYR A 318 -13.06 4.71 7.01
N ARG A 319 -12.01 4.64 7.84
CA ARG A 319 -12.02 5.25 9.17
C ARG A 319 -12.14 6.77 9.12
N SER A 320 -11.46 7.41 8.17
CA SER A 320 -11.52 8.86 8.00
C SER A 320 -12.88 9.34 7.49
N CYS A 321 -13.47 8.66 6.51
CA CYS A 321 -14.73 9.08 5.88
C CYS A 321 -15.97 8.73 6.73
N VAL A 322 -15.96 7.58 7.40
CA VAL A 322 -17.12 7.08 8.17
C VAL A 322 -16.99 7.40 9.67
N ASN A 323 -15.87 8.01 10.09
CA ASN A 323 -15.52 8.23 11.51
C ASN A 323 -15.63 6.94 12.36
N SER A 324 -15.28 5.81 11.76
CA SER A 324 -15.42 4.49 12.38
C SER A 324 -14.19 4.11 13.21
N LYS A 325 -14.42 3.41 14.31
CA LYS A 325 -13.38 2.79 15.15
C LYS A 325 -13.14 1.32 14.80
N ILE A 326 -13.59 0.86 13.63
CA ILE A 326 -13.44 -0.54 13.20
C ILE A 326 -11.97 -0.98 13.25
N THR A 327 -11.74 -2.14 13.85
CA THR A 327 -10.40 -2.74 13.88
C THR A 327 -10.01 -3.17 12.47
N ARG A 328 -8.72 -3.11 12.13
CA ARG A 328 -8.24 -3.54 10.80
C ARG A 328 -8.61 -4.99 10.48
N ARG A 329 -8.62 -5.87 11.49
CA ARG A 329 -9.05 -7.27 11.34
C ARG A 329 -10.50 -7.36 10.89
N ALA A 330 -11.41 -6.68 11.59
CA ALA A 330 -12.83 -6.69 11.26
C ALA A 330 -13.07 -6.12 9.87
N PHE A 331 -12.43 -4.98 9.55
CA PHE A 331 -12.51 -4.36 8.23
C PHE A 331 -12.09 -5.31 7.10
N ILE A 332 -10.96 -6.01 7.24
CA ILE A 332 -10.52 -6.97 6.21
C ILE A 332 -11.52 -8.12 6.07
N LEU A 333 -12.09 -8.63 7.17
CA LEU A 333 -13.07 -9.71 7.11
C LEU A 333 -14.38 -9.28 6.43
N GLU A 334 -14.86 -8.06 6.70
CA GLU A 334 -16.02 -7.48 6.00
C GLU A 334 -15.73 -7.28 4.51
N LEU A 335 -14.59 -6.70 4.15
CA LEU A 335 -14.14 -6.57 2.77
C LEU A 335 -14.08 -7.93 2.05
N CYS A 336 -13.59 -8.96 2.73
CA CYS A 336 -13.56 -10.32 2.19
C CYS A 336 -14.96 -10.88 1.91
N GLN A 337 -15.95 -10.59 2.77
CA GLN A 337 -17.33 -10.98 2.51
C GLN A 337 -17.86 -10.27 1.26
N GLU A 338 -17.72 -8.95 1.18
CA GLU A 338 -18.21 -8.17 0.05
C GLU A 338 -17.60 -8.63 -1.29
N LEU A 339 -16.30 -8.90 -1.31
CA LEU A 339 -15.59 -9.32 -2.52
C LEU A 339 -16.03 -10.70 -3.05
N ARG A 340 -16.52 -11.61 -2.20
CA ARG A 340 -16.90 -12.96 -2.63
C ARG A 340 -18.37 -13.12 -2.99
N VAL A 341 -19.25 -12.21 -2.56
CA VAL A 341 -20.71 -12.37 -2.63
C VAL A 341 -21.17 -12.72 -4.05
N GLU A 342 -20.73 -11.96 -5.05
CA GLU A 342 -21.12 -12.17 -6.45
C GLU A 342 -20.77 -13.57 -6.96
N HIS A 343 -19.57 -14.07 -6.63
CA HIS A 343 -19.11 -15.40 -7.06
C HIS A 343 -19.90 -16.54 -6.40
N VAL A 344 -20.16 -16.41 -5.09
CA VAL A 344 -20.90 -17.43 -4.34
C VAL A 344 -22.33 -17.53 -4.84
N LEU A 345 -23.00 -16.38 -5.08
CA LEU A 345 -24.35 -16.36 -5.63
C LEU A 345 -24.43 -17.04 -7.00
N CYS A 346 -23.47 -16.77 -7.89
CA CYS A 346 -23.41 -17.42 -9.20
C CYS A 346 -23.14 -18.94 -9.11
N SER A 347 -22.42 -19.40 -8.09
CA SER A 347 -22.05 -20.82 -7.92
C SER A 347 -23.12 -21.65 -7.19
N SER A 348 -24.05 -21.00 -6.49
CA SER A 348 -25.11 -21.63 -5.69
C SER A 348 -26.33 -22.04 -6.52
N ILE A 349 -26.37 -21.70 -7.81
CA ILE A 349 -27.45 -22.04 -8.72
C ILE A 349 -27.27 -23.52 -9.13
N PRO A 350 -28.18 -24.43 -8.78
CA PRO A 350 -28.04 -25.85 -9.13
C PRO A 350 -28.12 -26.06 -10.64
N ILE A 351 -27.24 -26.91 -11.18
CA ILE A 351 -27.14 -27.30 -12.61
C ILE A 351 -28.37 -28.13 -13.09
N SER A 352 -29.38 -28.31 -12.23
CA SER A 352 -30.66 -28.95 -12.57
C SER A 352 -31.77 -27.90 -12.71
N SER A 353 -31.70 -27.10 -13.75
CA SER A 353 -32.87 -26.58 -14.47
C SER A 353 -32.35 -25.66 -15.58
N SER A 354 -32.75 -25.96 -16.81
CA SER A 354 -32.77 -24.97 -17.87
C SER A 354 -33.61 -23.78 -17.41
N LEU A 355 -32.96 -22.69 -17.00
CA LEU A 355 -33.54 -21.35 -17.00
C LEU A 355 -32.43 -20.32 -17.21
N PRO A 356 -32.77 -19.20 -17.85
CA PRO A 356 -32.01 -18.64 -18.93
C PRO A 356 -30.88 -17.82 -18.36
N THR A 357 -29.80 -17.82 -19.10
CA THR A 357 -28.83 -16.75 -19.14
C THR A 357 -29.48 -15.42 -18.77
N VAL A 358 -29.06 -14.80 -17.66
CA VAL A 358 -29.02 -13.33 -17.57
C VAL A 358 -27.86 -12.88 -18.46
N LEU A 359 -27.96 -13.28 -19.73
CA LEU A 359 -27.63 -12.43 -20.82
C LEU A 359 -28.50 -11.19 -20.65
N ILE A 360 -27.89 -10.08 -20.97
CA ILE A 360 -28.54 -8.98 -21.67
C ILE A 360 -29.48 -9.61 -22.73
N THR A 361 -30.72 -9.91 -22.36
CA THR A 361 -31.71 -10.43 -23.29
C THR A 361 -32.26 -9.21 -24.01
N GLY A 362 -32.04 -9.15 -25.33
CA GLY A 362 -32.46 -8.04 -26.18
C GLY A 362 -33.98 -7.80 -26.26
N LYS A 363 -34.81 -8.56 -25.53
CA LYS A 363 -36.27 -8.37 -25.48
C LYS A 363 -36.70 -7.61 -24.23
N ARG A 364 -37.13 -6.37 -24.42
CA ARG A 364 -37.65 -5.51 -23.34
C ARG A 364 -39.01 -6.03 -22.84
N ARG A 365 -39.16 -6.19 -21.52
CA ARG A 365 -40.40 -6.63 -20.85
C ARG A 365 -41.08 -5.46 -20.15
N SER A 366 -42.39 -5.56 -19.94
CA SER A 366 -43.16 -4.54 -19.23
C SER A 366 -42.89 -4.58 -17.71
N CYS A 367 -42.74 -3.42 -17.09
CA CYS A 367 -42.54 -3.28 -15.65
C CYS A 367 -43.76 -3.79 -14.88
N THR A 368 -43.53 -4.61 -13.84
CA THR A 368 -44.61 -5.23 -13.05
C THR A 368 -44.78 -4.61 -11.66
N ILE A 369 -43.99 -3.59 -11.31
CA ILE A 369 -43.96 -3.05 -9.94
C ILE A 369 -45.13 -2.10 -9.63
N ARG A 370 -45.42 -1.14 -10.52
CA ARG A 370 -46.52 -0.20 -10.35
C ARG A 370 -47.47 -0.34 -11.53
N ARG A 371 -48.79 -0.39 -11.29
CA ARG A 371 -49.81 -0.46 -12.36
C ARG A 371 -49.64 0.66 -13.40
N LYS A 372 -49.34 1.89 -12.95
CA LYS A 372 -49.03 3.04 -13.81
C LYS A 372 -47.79 2.87 -14.69
N CYS A 373 -46.91 1.93 -14.38
CA CYS A 373 -45.70 1.64 -15.12
C CYS A 373 -45.82 0.39 -16.03
N ALA A 374 -47.00 -0.25 -16.14
CA ALA A 374 -47.18 -1.48 -16.92
C ALA A 374 -46.83 -1.33 -18.42
N LYS A 375 -46.86 -0.10 -18.94
CA LYS A 375 -46.43 0.22 -20.32
C LYS A 375 -44.91 0.43 -20.45
N ASN A 376 -44.19 0.64 -19.35
CA ASN A 376 -42.75 0.91 -19.35
C ASN A 376 -41.97 -0.36 -19.65
N LYS A 377 -41.21 -0.34 -20.75
CA LYS A 377 -40.36 -1.44 -21.17
C LYS A 377 -38.99 -1.35 -20.49
N THR A 378 -38.50 -2.47 -19.96
CA THR A 378 -37.22 -2.58 -19.25
C THR A 378 -36.49 -3.88 -19.61
N SER A 379 -35.16 -3.85 -19.53
CA SER A 379 -34.29 -5.03 -19.56
C SER A 379 -33.73 -5.37 -18.17
N LYS A 380 -34.10 -4.60 -17.13
CA LYS A 380 -33.60 -4.75 -15.77
C LYS A 380 -34.62 -5.52 -14.91
N THR A 381 -34.11 -6.38 -14.03
CA THR A 381 -34.90 -7.16 -13.06
C THR A 381 -34.47 -6.83 -11.62
N CYS A 382 -35.41 -6.98 -10.69
CA CYS A 382 -35.15 -6.82 -9.26
C CYS A 382 -34.24 -7.96 -8.77
N VAL A 383 -33.17 -7.65 -8.02
CA VAL A 383 -32.23 -8.67 -7.52
C VAL A 383 -32.83 -9.56 -6.42
N LYS A 384 -33.87 -9.11 -5.72
CA LYS A 384 -34.54 -9.87 -4.66
C LYS A 384 -35.69 -10.73 -5.18
N CYS A 385 -36.56 -10.17 -6.02
CA CYS A 385 -37.80 -10.84 -6.46
C CYS A 385 -37.83 -11.20 -7.96
N LEU A 386 -36.77 -10.89 -8.71
CA LEU A 386 -36.60 -11.21 -10.14
C LEU A 386 -37.65 -10.60 -11.10
N GLN A 387 -38.51 -9.71 -10.61
CA GLN A 387 -39.53 -9.03 -11.40
C GLN A 387 -38.95 -7.92 -12.30
N PRO A 388 -39.45 -7.72 -13.54
CA PRO A 388 -39.03 -6.62 -14.41
C PRO A 388 -39.34 -5.25 -13.80
N VAL A 389 -38.33 -4.40 -13.70
CA VAL A 389 -38.43 -3.08 -13.06
C VAL A 389 -37.93 -1.96 -13.96
N CYS A 390 -38.74 -0.92 -14.16
CA CYS A 390 -38.34 0.28 -14.90
C CYS A 390 -37.55 1.26 -14.01
N GLY A 391 -36.84 2.21 -14.63
CA GLY A 391 -36.01 3.19 -13.92
C GLY A 391 -36.74 4.05 -12.88
N GLN A 392 -38.06 4.25 -13.02
CA GLN A 392 -38.90 4.97 -12.04
C GLN A 392 -39.28 4.14 -10.81
N CYS A 393 -39.09 2.82 -10.86
CA CYS A 393 -39.40 1.89 -9.79
C CYS A 393 -38.13 1.28 -9.16
N THR A 394 -36.94 1.73 -9.58
CA THR A 394 -35.64 1.34 -9.01
C THR A 394 -35.11 2.43 -8.10
N VAL A 395 -34.67 2.07 -6.88
CA VAL A 395 -33.93 2.96 -5.99
C VAL A 395 -32.42 2.87 -6.33
N ARG A 396 -31.72 4.01 -6.35
CA ARG A 396 -30.30 4.10 -6.75
C ARG A 396 -29.37 3.53 -5.66
N ALA A 397 -29.13 2.23 -5.70
CA ALA A 397 -27.87 1.60 -5.26
C ALA A 397 -27.75 0.17 -5.79
N TYR A 398 -28.84 -0.59 -5.77
CA TYR A 398 -29.00 -1.89 -6.44
C TYR A 398 -30.47 -1.97 -6.85
N SER A 399 -30.80 -2.64 -7.95
CA SER A 399 -32.19 -2.74 -8.42
C SER A 399 -33.03 -3.59 -7.46
N VAL A 400 -33.48 -2.97 -6.37
CA VAL A 400 -34.44 -3.47 -5.40
C VAL A 400 -35.75 -2.75 -5.68
N CYS A 401 -36.85 -3.50 -5.78
CA CYS A 401 -38.19 -2.93 -5.95
C CYS A 401 -38.74 -2.46 -4.60
N MET A 402 -39.63 -1.46 -4.63
CA MET A 402 -40.27 -0.91 -3.42
C MET A 402 -41.09 -1.93 -2.62
N ASN A 403 -41.54 -3.03 -3.21
CA ASN A 403 -42.26 -4.08 -2.46
C ASN A 403 -41.32 -4.95 -1.59
N CYS A 404 -40.01 -4.80 -1.76
CA CYS A 404 -38.98 -5.52 -0.99
C CYS A 404 -38.08 -4.55 -0.23
N GLU A 405 -38.58 -3.33 -0.02
CA GLU A 405 -38.01 -2.31 0.85
C GLU A 405 -38.50 -2.52 2.28
#